data_AF-A0A2V9XHB7-F1
#
_entry.id   AF-A0A2V9XHB7-F1
#
_cell.length_a   1.000
_cell.length_b   1.000
_cell.length_c   1.000
_cell.angle_alpha   90.00
_cell.angle_beta   90.00
_cell.angle_gamma   90.00
#
_symmetry.space_group_name_H-M   'P 1'
#
loop_
_entity.id
_entity.type
_entity.pdbx_description
1 polymer ?
#
loop_
_entity_poly.entity_id
_entity_poly.type
_entity_poly.pdbx_seq_one_letter_code
_entity_poly.pdbx_strand_id
1 'polypeptide(L)' 'GATLTDVGARGDYWVRPDLSLSASVQYERWLFPVIQPNPQRTVTASVEILFQPQKLFHRATADAQGGPSGNGSKP' A
#
# COMPACT_ATOMS: atom_id res chain seq x y z
N GLY A 1 -6.10 30.38 23.14
CA GLY A 1 -5.41 29.30 22.43
C GLY A 1 -5.59 28.04 23.24
N ALA A 2 -6.11 26.98 22.63
CA ALA A 2 -6.25 25.69 23.30
C ALA A 2 -4.98 24.87 23.13
N THR A 3 -4.68 24.05 24.13
CA THR A 3 -3.52 23.16 24.11
C THR A 3 -3.91 21.89 23.35
N LEU A 4 -3.36 21.73 22.16
CA LEU A 4 -3.39 20.47 21.40
C LEU A 4 -2.06 19.76 21.64
N THR A 5 -2.11 18.56 22.23
CA THR A 5 -0.95 17.66 22.28
C THR A 5 -1.21 16.55 21.26
N ASP A 6 -0.41 16.51 20.20
CA ASP A 6 -0.43 15.46 19.20
C ASP A 6 0.88 14.66 19.29
N VAL A 7 0.76 13.35 19.43
CA VAL A 7 1.88 12.40 19.44
C VAL A 7 1.51 11.24 18.52
N GLY A 8 2.33 11.02 17.51
CA GLY A 8 2.17 9.91 16.58
C GLY A 8 3.43 9.07 16.46
N ALA A 9 3.24 7.78 16.19
CA ALA A 9 4.30 6.86 15.80
C ALA A 9 3.86 6.05 14.59
N ARG A 10 4.78 5.83 13.65
CA ARG A 10 4.59 4.98 12.48
C ARG A 10 5.80 4.06 12.33
N GLY A 11 5.54 2.82 11.96
CA GLY A 11 6.55 1.84 11.60
C GLY A 11 6.19 1.16 10.28
N ASP A 12 7.18 1.02 9.41
CA ASP A 12 7.06 0.33 8.13
C ASP A 12 8.02 -0.87 8.14
N TYR A 13 7.54 -2.03 7.70
CA TYR A 13 8.29 -3.28 7.70
C TYR A 13 8.11 -4.04 6.39
N TRP A 14 9.22 -4.33 5.71
CA TRP A 14 9.24 -5.19 4.54
C TRP A 14 9.37 -6.65 4.97
N VAL A 15 8.28 -7.40 4.87
CA VAL A 15 8.28 -8.84 5.18
C VAL A 15 8.98 -9.60 4.07
N ARG A 16 8.73 -9.20 2.81
CA ARG A 16 9.32 -9.77 1.58
C ARG A 16 9.43 -8.65 0.52
N PRO A 17 10.18 -8.84 -0.59
CA PRO A 17 10.26 -7.84 -1.66
C PRO A 17 8.92 -7.46 -2.29
N ASP A 18 7.93 -8.36 -2.21
CA ASP A 18 6.58 -8.23 -2.74
C ASP A 18 5.53 -7.95 -1.66
N LEU A 19 5.92 -7.85 -0.38
CA LEU A 19 4.98 -7.67 0.73
C LEU A 19 5.55 -6.74 1.81
N SER A 20 4.85 -5.64 2.07
CA SER A 20 5.15 -4.74 3.19
C SER A 20 3.95 -4.58 4.12
N LEU A 21 4.25 -4.31 5.39
CA LEU A 21 3.32 -4.04 6.47
C LEU A 21 3.66 -2.67 7.06
N SER A 22 2.67 -1.81 7.19
CA SER A 22 2.81 -0.51 7.85
C SER A 22 1.84 -0.46 9.03
N ALA A 23 2.27 0.11 10.15
CA ALA A 23 1.42 0.34 11.30
C ALA A 23 1.62 1.76 11.81
N SER A 24 0.54 2.41 12.25
CA SER A 24 0.64 3.72 12.87
C SER A 24 -0.35 3.89 14.01
N VAL A 25 0.03 4.75 14.95
CA VAL A 25 -0.81 5.19 16.06
C VAL A 25 -0.67 6.70 16.21
N GLN A 26 -1.79 7.36 16.46
CA GLN A 26 -1.88 8.78 16.76
C GLN A 26 -2.66 8.95 18.05
N TYR A 27 -2.16 9.84 18.90
CA TYR A 27 -2.75 10.22 20.15
C TYR A 27 -2.93 11.73 20.16
N GLU A 28 -4.17 12.17 20.23
CA GLU A 28 -4.53 13.58 20.29
C GLU A 28 -5.21 13.86 21.63
N ARG A 29 -4.77 14.92 22.30
CA ARG A 29 -5.45 15.46 23.49
C ARG A 29 -5.76 16.92 23.26
N TRP A 30 -7.04 17.27 23.40
CA TRP A 30 -7.54 18.63 23.23
C TRP A 30 -8.21 19.12 24.52
N LEU A 31 -7.85 20.35 24.91
CA LEU A 31 -8.49 21.08 26.01
C LEU A 31 -8.98 22.42 25.49
N PHE A 32 -10.28 22.53 25.26
CA PHE A 32 -10.96 23.75 24.82
C PHE A 32 -12.00 24.17 25.87
N PRO A 33 -11.60 24.86 26.94
CA PRO A 33 -12.47 25.16 28.08
C PRO A 33 -13.72 25.97 27.72
N VAL A 34 -13.72 26.63 26.56
CA VAL A 34 -14.83 27.45 26.08
C VAL A 34 -16.02 26.63 25.56
N ILE A 35 -15.79 25.39 25.10
CA ILE A 35 -16.82 24.51 24.55
C ILE A 35 -16.90 23.16 25.27
N GLN A 36 -15.80 22.73 25.89
CA GLN A 36 -15.76 21.54 26.71
C GLN A 36 -14.83 21.75 27.92
N PRO A 37 -15.37 21.75 29.14
CA PRO A 37 -14.59 22.01 30.35
C PRO A 37 -13.61 20.87 30.67
N ASN A 38 -13.85 19.66 30.14
CA ASN A 38 -13.03 18.49 30.40
C ASN A 38 -12.07 18.20 29.23
N PRO A 39 -10.82 17.78 29.50
CA PRO A 39 -9.90 17.33 28.46
C PRO A 39 -10.46 16.10 27.72
N GLN A 40 -10.49 16.16 26.39
CA GLN A 40 -10.86 15.04 25.53
C GLN A 40 -9.62 14.40 24.90
N ARG A 41 -9.74 13.12 24.58
CA ARG A 41 -8.65 12.31 24.01
C ARG A 41 -9.18 11.51 22.84
N THR A 42 -8.45 11.54 21.73
CA THR A 42 -8.70 10.72 20.55
C THR A 42 -7.50 9.83 20.32
N VAL A 43 -7.74 8.54 20.12
CA VAL A 43 -6.69 7.57 19.77
C VAL A 43 -7.05 6.94 18.45
N THR A 44 -6.15 7.05 17.47
CA THR A 44 -6.31 6.46 16.15
C THR A 44 -5.19 5.45 15.94
N ALA A 45 -5.53 4.23 15.53
CA ALA A 45 -4.55 3.22 15.16
C ALA A 45 -4.89 2.67 13.78
N SER A 46 -3.88 2.43 12.96
CA SER A 46 -4.04 1.88 11.62
C SER A 46 -2.98 0.82 11.30
N VAL A 47 -3.39 -0.15 10.48
CA VAL A 47 -2.53 -1.21 9.95
C VAL A 47 -2.80 -1.29 8.45
N GLU A 48 -1.74 -1.33 7.67
CA GLU A 48 -1.77 -1.37 6.20
C GLU A 48 -0.91 -2.53 5.71
N ILE A 49 -1.42 -3.27 4.74
CA ILE A 49 -0.71 -4.36 4.08
C ILE A 49 -0.65 -4.05 2.59
N LEU A 50 0.55 -4.05 2.02
CA LEU A 50 0.79 -3.79 0.61
C LEU A 50 1.42 -5.01 -0.04
N PHE A 51 0.77 -5.56 -1.07
CA PHE A 51 1.22 -6.72 -1.82
C PHE A 51 1.42 -6.37 -3.31
N GLN A 52 2.61 -6.67 -3.84
CA GLN A 52 3.04 -6.35 -5.20
C GLN A 52 3.54 -7.60 -5.95
N PRO A 53 2.65 -8.32 -6.67
CA PRO A 53 3.02 -9.58 -7.32
C PRO A 53 3.95 -9.36 -8.52
N GLN A 54 5.17 -9.89 -8.45
CA GLN A 54 6.21 -9.69 -9.50
C GLN A 54 6.13 -10.66 -10.69
N LYS A 55 5.41 -11.79 -10.59
CA LYS A 55 5.49 -12.90 -11.56
C LYS A 55 4.21 -13.22 -12.33
N LEU A 56 3.15 -12.41 -12.20
CA LEU A 56 1.87 -12.70 -12.86
C LEU A 56 1.82 -12.25 -14.33
N PHE A 57 2.77 -11.42 -14.77
CA PHE A 57 2.85 -10.96 -16.15
C PHE A 57 4.05 -11.59 -16.85
N HIS A 58 3.99 -12.89 -17.12
CA HIS A 58 4.70 -13.42 -18.26
C HIS A 58 4.07 -12.78 -19.49
N ARG A 59 4.73 -11.77 -20.05
CA ARG A 59 4.37 -11.22 -21.36
C ARG A 59 4.37 -12.42 -22.30
N ALA A 60 3.20 -12.83 -22.78
CA ALA A 60 3.10 -13.73 -23.90
C ALA A 60 3.80 -13.00 -25.06
N THR A 61 5.06 -13.34 -25.30
CA THR A 61 5.70 -13.08 -26.57
C THR A 61 4.87 -13.85 -27.58
N ALA A 62 4.03 -13.10 -28.30
CA ALA A 62 3.25 -13.63 -29.40
C ALA A 62 4.20 -14.37 -30.34
N ASP A 63 4.00 -15.69 -30.47
CA ASP A 63 4.54 -16.48 -31.57
C ASP A 63 3.96 -15.93 -32.87
N ALA A 64 4.60 -14.88 -33.39
CA ALA A 64 4.38 -14.35 -34.72
C ALA A 64 5.62 -14.62 -35.58
N GLN A 65 6.11 -15.86 -35.57
CA GLN A 65 7.05 -16.37 -36.57
C GLN A 65 6.63 -17.79 -36.97
N GLY A 66 5.60 -17.87 -37.80
CA GLY A 66 5.10 -19.15 -38.31
C GLY A 66 4.14 -18.99 -39.48
N GLY A 67 4.65 -18.58 -40.64
CA GLY A 67 3.91 -18.73 -41.90
C GLY A 67 4.73 -18.32 -43.13
N PRO A 68 4.53 -18.92 -44.32
CA PRO A 68 4.10 -20.28 -44.63
C PRO A 68 5.19 -21.07 -45.39
N SER A 69 5.37 -22.37 -45.09
CA SER A 69 6.10 -23.29 -45.98
C SER A 69 5.08 -24.16 -46.71
N GLY A 70 4.83 -23.87 -47.97
CA GLY A 70 3.84 -24.54 -48.81
C GLY A 70 4.39 -24.84 -50.21
N ASN A 71 5.18 -25.92 -50.28
CA ASN A 71 5.45 -26.83 -51.41
C ASN A 71 5.19 -26.34 -52.85
N GLY A 72 6.27 -26.10 -53.59
CA GLY A 72 6.30 -26.12 -55.05
C GLY A 72 6.90 -27.44 -55.55
N SER A 73 6.06 -28.42 -55.88
CA SER A 73 6.44 -29.64 -56.59
C SER A 73 5.99 -29.55 -58.05
N LYS A 74 6.94 -29.63 -59.00
CA LYS A 74 6.66 -29.75 -60.44
C LYS A 74 7.77 -30.57 -61.11
N PRO A 75 7.46 -31.66 -61.83
CA PRO A 75 8.27 -32.11 -62.97
C PRO A 75 7.94 -31.30 -64.24
#